data_AF-A0A3N0IVU9-F1
#
_entry.id   AF-A0A3N0IVU9-F1
#
_cell.length_a   1.000
_cell.length_b   1.000
_cell.length_c   1.000
_cell.angle_alpha   90.00
_cell.angle_beta   90.00
_cell.angle_gamma   90.00
#
_symmetry.space_group_name_H-M   'P 1'
#
loop_
_entity.id
_entity.type
_entity.pdbx_description
1 polymer ?
#
loop_
_entity_poly.entity_id
_entity_poly.type
_entity_poly.pdbx_seq_one_letter_code
_entity_poly.pdbx_strand_id
1 'polypeptide(L)'
;MFAFAQPFTSRRAVGAIGAAGAALALAAAVALGGCAAPADELDGPQPAFSGAVHEQTAAAMAETDGDAFPVSAVMNAYATPGEKAPTWTYLFASQRYAKFYTVFNYSTKAVASIYGPTTWNEGDWEEAPKDASAEVGVDADEAYRFILDAYPEYRAHPYRISFLAYEPEIEKTEDAPAAMTWYFYFTDEDALSAFDSGVEHPNDIAKAIVTVDARTGDVLRQG
;
A
#
# COMPACT_ATOMS: atom_id res chain seq x y z
N MET A 1 -32.16 30.23 1.14
CA MET A 1 -33.38 30.80 0.54
C MET A 1 -32.93 31.67 -0.62
N PHE A 2 -33.39 31.35 -1.83
CA PHE A 2 -33.21 32.11 -3.07
C PHE A 2 -33.55 33.61 -2.83
N ALA A 3 -33.11 34.64 -3.56
CA ALA A 3 -32.86 34.76 -4.99
C ALA A 3 -32.59 36.24 -5.35
N PHE A 4 -32.09 36.47 -6.59
CA PHE A 4 -32.46 37.57 -7.51
C PHE A 4 -32.05 39.03 -7.11
N ALA A 5 -31.68 39.95 -8.01
CA ALA A 5 -31.60 40.00 -9.46
C ALA A 5 -30.75 41.22 -9.88
N GLN A 6 -30.08 41.15 -11.05
CA GLN A 6 -29.78 42.33 -11.88
C GLN A 6 -31.11 42.86 -12.49
N PRO A 7 -31.30 44.11 -12.99
CA PRO A 7 -30.53 44.68 -14.12
C PRO A 7 -30.52 46.22 -14.24
N PHE A 8 -29.72 46.78 -15.15
CA PHE A 8 -30.19 47.88 -15.99
C PHE A 8 -29.66 47.74 -17.42
N THR A 9 -30.63 47.71 -18.32
CA THR A 9 -30.63 47.65 -19.78
C THR A 9 -30.01 48.87 -20.46
N SER A 10 -29.51 48.74 -21.70
CA SER A 10 -30.12 49.42 -22.87
C SER A 10 -29.28 49.38 -24.17
N ARG A 11 -29.76 48.55 -25.12
CA ARG A 11 -30.01 48.79 -26.57
C ARG A 11 -28.91 49.25 -27.56
N ARG A 12 -28.79 48.40 -28.61
CA ARG A 12 -28.75 48.67 -30.09
C ARG A 12 -27.47 49.33 -30.65
N ALA A 13 -26.95 49.04 -31.85
CA ALA A 13 -27.30 48.17 -32.98
C ALA A 13 -26.16 48.20 -34.05
N VAL A 14 -25.96 47.06 -34.75
CA VAL A 14 -25.69 46.89 -36.20
C VAL A 14 -24.40 47.42 -36.88
N GLY A 15 -23.76 46.52 -37.65
CA GLY A 15 -22.96 46.80 -38.86
C GLY A 15 -21.54 46.20 -38.84
N ALA A 16 -21.29 44.93 -39.19
CA ALA A 16 -21.19 44.31 -40.53
C ALA A 16 -19.86 44.54 -41.30
N ILE A 17 -19.07 43.47 -41.36
CA ILE A 17 -18.23 42.93 -42.46
C ILE A 17 -16.86 43.58 -42.77
N GLY A 18 -15.82 42.78 -42.54
CA GLY A 18 -14.50 42.83 -43.19
C GLY A 18 -13.87 41.44 -43.14
N ALA A 19 -13.57 40.86 -44.31
CA ALA A 19 -13.38 39.44 -44.53
C ALA A 19 -11.92 38.95 -44.49
N ALA A 20 -11.81 37.62 -44.34
CA ALA A 20 -10.80 36.71 -44.87
C ALA A 20 -9.42 36.61 -44.18
N GLY A 21 -9.14 35.41 -43.65
CA GLY A 21 -7.80 34.99 -43.24
C GLY A 21 -7.76 33.60 -42.60
N ALA A 22 -7.98 32.56 -43.43
CA ALA A 22 -7.53 31.17 -43.31
C ALA A 22 -7.65 30.41 -41.97
N ALA A 23 -8.40 29.31 -42.04
CA ALA A 23 -8.48 28.24 -41.06
C ALA A 23 -7.15 27.50 -40.85
N LEU A 24 -6.91 27.06 -39.62
CA LEU A 24 -6.25 25.78 -39.31
C LEU A 24 -6.75 25.30 -37.96
N ALA A 25 -7.72 24.39 -38.02
CA ALA A 25 -8.16 23.57 -36.90
C ALA A 25 -7.06 22.56 -36.58
N LEU A 26 -6.62 22.51 -35.33
CA LEU A 26 -5.99 21.31 -34.78
C LEU A 26 -6.73 20.97 -33.48
N ALA A 27 -7.87 20.31 -33.65
CA ALA A 27 -8.52 19.59 -32.58
C ALA A 27 -7.65 18.38 -32.23
N ALA A 28 -6.78 18.53 -31.23
CA ALA A 28 -6.19 17.39 -30.54
C ALA A 28 -7.28 16.77 -29.65
N ALA A 29 -8.16 15.99 -30.27
CA ALA A 29 -8.95 15.01 -29.55
C ALA A 29 -7.95 14.00 -28.98
N VAL A 30 -7.62 14.15 -27.69
CA VAL A 30 -6.99 13.07 -26.93
C VAL A 30 -8.06 11.99 -26.81
N ALA A 31 -8.08 11.11 -27.80
CA ALA A 31 -8.66 9.80 -27.65
C ALA A 31 -7.84 9.10 -26.57
N LEU A 32 -8.24 9.28 -25.31
CA LEU A 32 -7.98 8.31 -24.25
C LEU A 32 -8.77 7.06 -24.63
N GLY A 33 -8.27 6.36 -25.66
CA GLY A 33 -8.52 4.97 -25.89
C GLY A 33 -7.87 4.23 -24.73
N GLY A 34 -8.53 4.28 -23.58
CA GLY A 34 -8.39 3.24 -22.58
C GLY A 34 -8.84 1.97 -23.28
N CYS A 35 -7.88 1.24 -23.84
CA CYS A 35 -7.99 -0.20 -23.84
C CYS A 35 -8.28 -0.54 -22.39
N ALA A 36 -9.55 -0.82 -22.10
CA ALA A 36 -9.92 -1.64 -20.98
C ALA A 36 -9.12 -2.93 -21.20
N ALA A 37 -7.95 -3.01 -20.58
CA ALA A 37 -7.42 -4.29 -20.18
C ALA A 37 -8.60 -5.00 -19.52
N PRO A 38 -8.88 -6.27 -19.89
CA PRO A 38 -9.85 -7.03 -19.13
C PRO A 38 -9.46 -6.85 -17.66
N ALA A 39 -10.44 -6.50 -16.84
CA ALA A 39 -10.29 -6.66 -15.41
C ALA A 39 -10.09 -8.16 -15.20
N ASP A 40 -8.85 -8.62 -15.31
CA ASP A 40 -8.38 -9.70 -14.47
C ASP A 40 -8.67 -9.17 -13.06
N GLU A 41 -9.82 -9.61 -12.55
CA GLU A 41 -10.19 -9.55 -11.15
C GLU A 41 -8.90 -9.86 -10.38
N LEU A 42 -8.39 -8.88 -9.63
CA LEU A 42 -7.09 -8.96 -8.95
C LEU A 42 -7.13 -10.14 -7.98
N ASP A 43 -6.76 -11.33 -8.47
CA ASP A 43 -6.68 -12.57 -7.69
C ASP A 43 -5.37 -12.51 -6.88
N GLY A 44 -5.34 -11.60 -5.89
CA GLY A 44 -4.15 -11.34 -5.08
C GLY A 44 -4.10 -9.94 -4.45
N PRO A 45 -3.09 -9.69 -3.61
CA PRO A 45 -2.89 -8.39 -2.98
C PRO A 45 -2.46 -7.34 -4.00
N GLN A 46 -2.67 -6.07 -3.66
CA GLN A 46 -1.98 -4.97 -4.31
C GLN A 46 -0.51 -4.93 -3.87
N PRO A 47 0.43 -4.47 -4.71
CA PRO A 47 1.82 -4.25 -4.28
C PRO A 47 1.87 -3.30 -3.07
N ALA A 48 2.91 -3.43 -2.24
CA ALA A 48 3.12 -2.56 -1.08
C ALA A 48 4.16 -1.47 -1.36
N PHE A 49 5.17 -1.76 -2.18
CA PHE A 49 6.26 -0.82 -2.47
C PHE A 49 6.16 -0.20 -3.87
N SER A 50 5.00 -0.33 -4.52
CA SER A 50 4.70 0.35 -5.77
C SER A 50 3.21 0.74 -5.90
N GLY A 51 2.92 1.64 -6.84
CA GLY A 51 1.56 2.10 -7.15
C GLY A 51 1.02 3.18 -6.20
N ALA A 52 -0.25 3.54 -6.41
CA ALA A 52 -0.84 4.74 -5.84
C ALA A 52 -0.88 4.76 -4.30
N VAL A 53 -1.10 3.61 -3.64
CA VAL A 53 -1.12 3.52 -2.17
C VAL A 53 0.28 3.78 -1.59
N HIS A 54 1.32 3.23 -2.24
CA HIS A 54 2.70 3.48 -1.85
C HIS A 54 3.08 4.96 -2.05
N GLU A 55 2.77 5.54 -3.21
CA GLU A 55 3.04 6.96 -3.52
C GLU A 55 2.37 7.91 -2.51
N GLN A 56 1.11 7.65 -2.15
CA GLN A 56 0.41 8.45 -1.14
C GLN A 56 1.05 8.31 0.24
N THR A 57 1.47 7.09 0.60
CA THR A 57 2.17 6.81 1.87
C THR A 57 3.49 7.57 1.94
N ALA A 58 4.30 7.49 0.89
CA ALA A 58 5.58 8.20 0.79
C ALA A 58 5.40 9.71 0.86
N ALA A 59 4.38 10.26 0.17
CA ALA A 59 4.06 11.69 0.25
C ALA A 59 3.66 12.14 1.66
N ALA A 60 2.81 11.37 2.35
CA ALA A 60 2.40 11.69 3.73
C ALA A 60 3.58 11.66 4.72
N MET A 61 4.52 10.73 4.53
CA MET A 61 5.75 10.72 5.33
C MET A 61 6.68 11.87 4.96
N ALA A 62 6.87 12.19 3.69
CA ALA A 62 7.70 13.32 3.28
C ALA A 62 7.22 14.66 3.86
N GLU A 63 5.91 14.85 4.01
CA GLU A 63 5.32 16.02 4.69
C GLU A 63 5.56 16.03 6.21
N THR A 64 5.72 14.87 6.82
CA THR A 64 5.82 14.69 8.28
C THR A 64 7.27 14.62 8.76
N ASP A 65 8.04 13.72 8.15
CA ASP A 65 9.47 13.50 8.35
C ASP A 65 10.06 12.82 7.12
N GLY A 66 10.68 13.61 6.24
CA GLY A 66 11.29 13.11 4.99
C GLY A 66 12.55 12.26 5.19
N ASP A 67 13.10 12.21 6.39
CA ASP A 67 14.25 11.35 6.73
C ASP A 67 13.81 9.99 7.32
N ALA A 68 12.51 9.79 7.56
CA ALA A 68 11.98 8.54 8.07
C ALA A 68 11.84 7.51 6.95
N PHE A 69 12.19 6.25 7.23
CA PHE A 69 12.20 5.16 6.27
C PHE A 69 11.33 3.98 6.75
N PRO A 70 10.69 3.22 5.83
CA PRO A 70 9.77 2.15 6.19
C PRO A 70 10.54 0.94 6.73
N VAL A 71 10.09 0.40 7.86
CA VAL A 71 10.69 -0.77 8.53
C VAL A 71 9.75 -1.98 8.56
N SER A 72 8.45 -1.77 8.35
CA SER A 72 7.45 -2.82 8.21
C SER A 72 6.24 -2.32 7.42
N ALA A 73 5.56 -3.24 6.74
CA ALA A 73 4.26 -3.02 6.12
C ALA A 73 3.32 -4.17 6.50
N VAL A 74 2.04 -3.88 6.66
CA VAL A 74 1.05 -4.91 7.03
C VAL A 74 -0.30 -4.62 6.41
N MET A 75 -0.97 -5.67 5.93
CA MET A 75 -2.36 -5.56 5.50
C MET A 75 -3.28 -5.28 6.69
N ASN A 76 -4.21 -4.36 6.48
CA ASN A 76 -5.13 -3.88 7.52
C ASN A 76 -6.13 -4.94 8.00
N ALA A 77 -6.40 -5.95 7.17
CA ALA A 77 -7.28 -7.07 7.47
C ALA A 77 -6.87 -8.29 6.62
N TYR A 78 -7.52 -9.42 6.85
CA TYR A 78 -7.48 -10.54 5.89
C TYR A 78 -8.16 -10.14 4.59
N ALA A 79 -7.60 -10.57 3.47
CA ALA A 79 -8.28 -10.65 2.20
C ALA A 79 -9.04 -11.97 2.11
N THR A 80 -10.31 -11.89 1.73
CA THR A 80 -11.11 -13.04 1.34
C THR A 80 -10.95 -13.28 -0.16
N PRO A 81 -10.75 -14.53 -0.63
CA PRO A 81 -10.71 -14.82 -2.06
C PRO A 81 -11.95 -14.30 -2.80
N GLY A 82 -11.76 -13.65 -3.94
CA GLY A 82 -12.84 -13.04 -4.72
C GLY A 82 -13.35 -11.69 -4.19
N GLU A 83 -12.82 -11.20 -3.08
CA GLU A 83 -13.10 -9.85 -2.57
C GLU A 83 -11.94 -8.89 -2.85
N LYS A 84 -12.22 -7.58 -2.78
CA LYS A 84 -11.18 -6.56 -2.90
C LYS A 84 -10.20 -6.67 -1.73
N ALA A 85 -8.93 -6.90 -2.04
CA ALA A 85 -7.87 -6.94 -1.03
C ALA A 85 -7.81 -5.64 -0.18
N PRO A 86 -7.62 -5.76 1.14
CA PRO A 86 -7.39 -4.63 2.04
C PRO A 86 -6.18 -3.76 1.67
N THR A 87 -6.15 -2.55 2.25
CA THR A 87 -5.02 -1.62 2.11
C THR A 87 -3.90 -1.92 3.13
N TRP A 88 -2.76 -1.24 2.93
CA TRP A 88 -1.58 -1.35 3.77
C TRP A 88 -1.54 -0.30 4.89
N THR A 89 -0.97 -0.68 6.02
CA THR A 89 -0.40 0.22 7.04
C THR A 89 1.10 0.02 7.09
N TYR A 90 1.84 1.11 7.23
CA TYR A 90 3.31 1.09 7.27
C TYR A 90 3.80 1.60 8.61
N LEU A 91 4.90 1.03 9.09
CA LEU A 91 5.70 1.55 10.19
C LEU A 91 6.98 2.16 9.63
N PHE A 92 7.25 3.41 9.98
CA PHE A 92 8.45 4.14 9.61
C PHE A 92 9.28 4.46 10.85
N ALA A 93 10.60 4.43 10.72
CA ALA A 93 11.54 4.78 11.77
C ALA A 93 12.24 6.11 11.46
N SER A 94 12.34 6.99 12.45
CA SER A 94 13.05 8.27 12.37
C SER A 94 14.17 8.32 13.41
N GLN A 95 15.41 8.37 12.93
CA GLN A 95 16.58 8.56 13.78
C GLN A 95 16.60 9.97 14.38
N ARG A 96 16.23 10.98 13.58
CA ARG A 96 16.25 12.39 13.98
C ARG A 96 15.37 12.67 15.19
N TYR A 97 14.19 12.05 15.25
CA TYR A 97 13.25 12.25 16.35
C TYR A 97 13.21 11.10 17.35
N ALA A 98 13.93 10.00 17.09
CA ALA A 98 13.84 8.75 17.84
C ALA A 98 12.38 8.28 17.99
N LYS A 99 11.65 8.27 16.88
CA LYS A 99 10.22 7.92 16.81
C LYS A 99 9.94 6.88 15.74
N PHE A 100 8.94 6.06 16.02
CA PHE A 100 8.19 5.36 15.00
C PHE A 100 6.98 6.18 14.59
N TYR A 101 6.67 6.14 13.29
CA TYR A 101 5.47 6.69 12.69
C TYR A 101 4.67 5.57 12.03
N THR A 102 3.36 5.62 12.14
CA THR A 102 2.45 4.78 11.36
C THR A 102 1.78 5.60 10.27
N VAL A 103 1.64 5.04 9.07
CA VAL A 103 0.84 5.65 8.01
C VAL A 103 -0.37 4.78 7.71
N PHE A 104 -1.55 5.36 7.88
CA PHE A 104 -2.82 4.73 7.53
C PHE A 104 -3.36 5.29 6.22
N ASN A 105 -3.80 4.40 5.33
CA ASN A 105 -4.48 4.76 4.09
C ASN A 105 -5.99 4.65 4.27
N TYR A 106 -6.66 5.80 4.50
CA TYR A 106 -8.12 5.89 4.56
C TYR A 106 -8.67 6.35 3.23
N SER A 107 -9.25 5.42 2.46
CA SER A 107 -9.91 5.59 1.15
C SER A 107 -9.12 6.36 0.08
N THR A 108 -8.89 7.66 0.27
CA THR A 108 -8.24 8.58 -0.66
C THR A 108 -7.10 9.40 -0.03
N LYS A 109 -6.82 9.21 1.26
CA LYS A 109 -5.77 9.96 1.95
C LYS A 109 -4.91 9.06 2.84
N ALA A 110 -3.60 9.17 2.66
CA ALA A 110 -2.61 8.69 3.61
C ALA A 110 -2.42 9.70 4.74
N VAL A 111 -2.37 9.24 5.98
CA VAL A 111 -2.11 10.07 7.17
C VAL A 111 -1.02 9.43 7.99
N ALA A 112 0.10 10.15 8.15
CA ALA A 112 1.15 9.80 9.08
C ALA A 112 0.80 10.25 10.51
N SER A 113 1.05 9.38 11.48
CA SER A 113 0.88 9.65 12.90
C SER A 113 2.06 9.11 13.67
N ILE A 114 2.41 9.76 14.79
CA ILE A 114 3.38 9.21 15.73
C ILE A 114 2.80 7.92 16.32
N TYR A 115 3.55 6.83 16.21
CA TYR A 115 3.24 5.55 16.83
C TYR A 115 3.81 5.49 18.25
N GLY A 116 5.09 5.85 18.40
CA GLY A 116 5.78 5.77 19.69
C GLY A 116 7.25 6.14 19.60
N PRO A 117 7.98 6.13 20.73
CA PRO A 117 9.44 6.21 20.73
C PRO A 117 10.08 4.96 20.11
N THR A 118 11.24 5.12 19.48
CA THR A 118 12.14 4.00 19.17
C THR A 118 13.07 3.72 20.36
N THR A 119 13.49 2.48 20.52
CA THR A 119 14.54 2.06 21.48
C THR A 119 15.86 1.68 20.79
N TRP A 120 15.94 1.91 19.48
CA TRP A 120 17.07 1.52 18.63
C TRP A 120 18.38 2.19 19.03
N ASN A 121 19.42 1.38 19.12
CA ASN A 121 20.78 1.82 19.39
C ASN A 121 21.48 2.34 18.11
N GLU A 122 22.73 2.82 18.22
CA GLU A 122 23.48 3.34 17.06
C GLU A 122 23.67 2.28 15.96
N GLY A 123 23.99 1.04 16.34
CA GLY A 123 24.12 -0.08 15.40
C GLY A 123 22.83 -0.39 14.66
N ASP A 124 21.68 -0.35 15.33
CA ASP A 124 20.37 -0.54 14.69
C ASP A 124 20.11 0.51 13.61
N TRP A 125 20.52 1.75 13.86
CA TRP A 125 20.40 2.82 12.87
C TRP A 125 21.38 2.68 11.72
N GLU A 126 22.54 2.05 11.92
CA GLU A 126 23.50 1.78 10.85
C GLU A 126 23.07 0.59 9.97
N GLU A 127 22.50 -0.46 10.58
CA GLU A 127 22.12 -1.69 9.89
C GLU A 127 20.77 -1.62 9.17
N ALA A 128 19.82 -0.83 9.68
CA ALA A 128 18.47 -0.82 9.11
C ALA A 128 18.43 -0.27 7.67
N PRO A 129 17.69 -0.93 6.75
CA PRO A 129 17.62 -0.55 5.34
C PRO A 129 16.90 0.79 5.18
N LYS A 130 17.63 1.82 4.73
CA LYS A 130 17.10 3.19 4.57
C LYS A 130 16.18 3.35 3.36
N ASP A 131 16.28 2.44 2.41
CA ASP A 131 15.43 2.38 1.23
C ASP A 131 14.97 0.94 1.01
N ALA A 132 14.12 0.46 1.91
CA ALA A 132 13.58 -0.90 1.82
C ALA A 132 12.88 -1.13 0.46
N SER A 133 12.21 -0.12 -0.11
CA SER A 133 11.58 -0.20 -1.43
C SER A 133 12.57 -0.53 -2.55
N ALA A 134 13.78 0.04 -2.53
CA ALA A 134 14.80 -0.26 -3.54
C ALA A 134 15.47 -1.63 -3.32
N GLU A 135 15.45 -2.14 -2.09
CA GLU A 135 16.00 -3.46 -1.75
C GLU A 135 15.02 -4.61 -1.97
N VAL A 136 13.71 -4.34 -2.00
CA VAL A 136 12.68 -5.33 -2.32
C VAL A 136 12.72 -5.63 -3.82
N GLY A 137 13.19 -6.82 -4.17
CA GLY A 137 13.19 -7.34 -5.54
C GLY A 137 11.87 -8.01 -5.94
N VAL A 138 11.12 -8.51 -4.95
CA VAL A 138 9.84 -9.21 -5.11
C VAL A 138 8.82 -8.58 -4.16
N ASP A 139 7.87 -7.82 -4.69
CA ASP A 139 6.81 -7.17 -3.91
C ASP A 139 5.67 -8.17 -3.56
N ALA A 140 4.73 -7.76 -2.73
CA ALA A 140 3.69 -8.62 -2.15
C ALA A 140 2.84 -9.36 -3.18
N ASP A 141 2.50 -8.74 -4.31
CA ASP A 141 1.67 -9.35 -5.36
C ASP A 141 2.44 -10.43 -6.13
N GLU A 142 3.73 -10.23 -6.38
CA GLU A 142 4.60 -11.23 -7.00
C GLU A 142 4.93 -12.37 -6.03
N ALA A 143 5.23 -12.06 -4.77
CA ALA A 143 5.45 -13.05 -3.71
C ALA A 143 4.24 -13.97 -3.55
N TYR A 144 3.02 -13.41 -3.62
CA TYR A 144 1.79 -14.20 -3.61
C TYR A 144 1.71 -15.17 -4.79
N ARG A 145 2.08 -14.73 -6.00
CA ARG A 145 2.12 -15.62 -7.19
C ARG A 145 3.11 -16.75 -7.00
N PHE A 146 4.31 -16.49 -6.47
CA PHE A 146 5.29 -17.54 -6.17
C PHE A 146 4.78 -18.56 -5.15
N ILE A 147 4.03 -18.11 -4.13
CA ILE A 147 3.37 -19.02 -3.20
C ILE A 147 2.34 -19.89 -3.93
N LEU A 148 1.49 -19.30 -4.77
CA LEU A 148 0.45 -20.07 -5.48
C LEU A 148 1.02 -21.04 -6.51
N ASP A 149 2.19 -20.75 -7.09
CA ASP A 149 2.90 -21.67 -7.98
C ASP A 149 3.46 -22.88 -7.20
N ALA A 150 3.95 -22.64 -5.97
CA ALA A 150 4.48 -23.69 -5.09
C ALA A 150 3.38 -24.48 -4.35
N TYR A 151 2.29 -23.81 -3.98
CA TYR A 151 1.21 -24.30 -3.13
C TYR A 151 -0.16 -23.81 -3.65
N PRO A 152 -0.67 -24.38 -4.76
CA PRO A 152 -1.90 -23.92 -5.41
C PRO A 152 -3.15 -23.97 -4.53
N GLU A 153 -3.16 -24.82 -3.50
CA GLU A 153 -4.26 -24.96 -2.54
C GLU A 153 -4.58 -23.66 -1.79
N TYR A 154 -3.60 -22.76 -1.64
CA TYR A 154 -3.80 -21.51 -0.90
C TYR A 154 -4.64 -20.47 -1.64
N ARG A 155 -4.92 -20.66 -2.94
CA ARG A 155 -5.77 -19.74 -3.71
C ARG A 155 -7.17 -19.57 -3.11
N ALA A 156 -7.70 -20.62 -2.49
CA ALA A 156 -9.03 -20.63 -1.87
C ALA A 156 -9.03 -20.21 -0.39
N HIS A 157 -7.89 -19.83 0.17
CA HIS A 157 -7.77 -19.52 1.59
C HIS A 157 -7.74 -18.00 1.82
N PRO A 158 -8.49 -17.47 2.80
CA PRO A 158 -8.24 -16.13 3.28
C PRO A 158 -6.81 -15.95 3.75
N TYR A 159 -6.24 -14.79 3.45
CA TYR A 159 -4.84 -14.50 3.76
C TYR A 159 -4.64 -13.09 4.31
N ARG A 160 -3.64 -12.93 5.15
CA ARG A 160 -3.11 -11.63 5.58
C ARG A 160 -1.61 -11.60 5.33
N ILE A 161 -1.09 -10.43 4.99
CA ILE A 161 0.32 -10.27 4.66
C ILE A 161 0.97 -9.27 5.62
N SER A 162 2.16 -9.60 6.10
CA SER A 162 3.08 -8.64 6.72
C SER A 162 4.45 -8.70 6.06
N PHE A 163 5.17 -7.60 6.15
CA PHE A 163 6.56 -7.47 5.74
C PHE A 163 7.36 -6.91 6.90
N LEU A 164 8.56 -7.43 7.04
CA LEU A 164 9.55 -6.92 7.98
C LEU A 164 10.81 -6.58 7.22
N ALA A 165 11.22 -5.32 7.21
CA ALA A 165 12.47 -4.89 6.61
C ALA A 165 13.64 -5.09 7.57
N TYR A 166 13.41 -4.87 8.86
CA TYR A 166 14.43 -4.92 9.90
C TYR A 166 13.84 -5.18 11.28
N GLU A 167 14.51 -6.05 12.05
CA GLU A 167 14.25 -6.30 13.46
C GLU A 167 15.45 -5.77 14.27
N PRO A 168 15.26 -4.87 15.24
CA PRO A 168 16.36 -4.34 16.04
C PRO A 168 16.95 -5.39 16.96
N GLU A 169 18.26 -5.28 17.23
CA GLU A 169 19.00 -6.27 18.02
C GLU A 169 18.42 -6.46 19.42
N ILE A 170 17.91 -5.39 20.02
CA ILE A 170 17.27 -5.44 21.35
C ILE A 170 16.01 -6.31 21.39
N GLU A 171 15.34 -6.49 20.25
CA GLU A 171 14.12 -7.32 20.12
C GLU A 171 14.43 -8.70 19.51
N LYS A 172 15.67 -8.95 19.05
CA LYS A 172 16.07 -10.24 18.48
C LYS A 172 16.05 -11.34 19.54
N THR A 173 15.06 -12.22 19.45
CA THR A 173 15.01 -13.52 20.14
C THR A 173 15.46 -14.64 19.19
N GLU A 174 15.63 -15.87 19.69
CA GLU A 174 15.89 -17.03 18.82
C GLU A 174 14.76 -17.26 17.81
N ASP A 175 13.54 -16.83 18.15
CA ASP A 175 12.33 -16.92 17.33
C ASP A 175 12.05 -15.61 16.56
N ALA A 176 13.03 -14.71 16.47
CA ALA A 176 12.85 -13.44 15.78
C ALA A 176 12.48 -13.66 14.31
N PRO A 177 11.49 -12.93 13.78
CA PRO A 177 11.18 -12.99 12.36
C PRO A 177 12.41 -12.60 11.52
N ALA A 178 12.64 -13.37 10.45
CA ALA A 178 13.60 -13.00 9.41
C ALA A 178 13.25 -11.62 8.82
N ALA A 179 14.28 -10.78 8.71
CA ALA A 179 14.21 -9.48 8.02
C ALA A 179 14.15 -9.66 6.49
N MET A 180 13.72 -8.61 5.80
CA MET A 180 13.47 -8.57 4.36
C MET A 180 12.64 -9.76 3.86
N THR A 181 11.59 -10.07 4.61
CA THR A 181 10.76 -11.26 4.39
C THR A 181 9.28 -10.88 4.40
N TRP A 182 8.54 -11.39 3.43
CA TRP A 182 7.08 -11.39 3.42
C TRP A 182 6.57 -12.59 4.22
N TYR A 183 5.54 -12.37 5.03
CA TYR A 183 4.84 -13.38 5.80
C TYR A 183 3.39 -13.41 5.36
N PHE A 184 2.96 -14.55 4.83
CA PHE A 184 1.59 -14.81 4.43
C PHE A 184 0.94 -15.74 5.44
N TYR A 185 -0.03 -15.19 6.18
CA TYR A 185 -0.83 -15.89 7.16
C TYR A 185 -2.09 -16.38 6.47
N PHE A 186 -2.16 -17.69 6.21
CA PHE A 186 -3.33 -18.32 5.61
C PHE A 186 -4.22 -18.90 6.71
N THR A 187 -5.52 -18.71 6.59
CA THR A 187 -6.52 -19.28 7.50
C THR A 187 -7.66 -19.92 6.69
N ASP A 188 -8.62 -20.52 7.39
CA ASP A 188 -9.87 -21.02 6.80
C ASP A 188 -11.03 -20.05 7.08
N GLU A 189 -12.10 -20.13 6.28
CA GLU A 189 -13.25 -19.23 6.41
C GLU A 189 -13.97 -19.36 7.76
N ASP A 190 -13.96 -20.55 8.35
CA ASP A 190 -14.60 -20.83 9.64
C ASP A 190 -13.85 -20.11 10.78
N ALA A 191 -12.52 -20.20 10.81
CA ALA A 191 -11.68 -19.51 11.78
C ALA A 191 -11.74 -17.99 11.60
N LEU A 192 -11.72 -17.50 10.36
CA LEU A 192 -11.89 -16.07 10.10
C LEU A 192 -13.27 -15.56 10.54
N SER A 193 -14.33 -16.35 10.32
CA SER A 193 -15.70 -15.98 10.73
C SER A 193 -15.88 -16.01 12.25
N ALA A 194 -15.15 -16.88 12.95
CA ALA A 194 -15.16 -16.98 14.41
C ALA A 194 -14.26 -15.95 15.11
N PHE A 195 -13.39 -15.26 14.36
CA PHE A 195 -12.40 -14.33 14.91
C PHE A 195 -13.06 -13.12 15.58
N ASP A 196 -12.78 -12.97 16.88
CA ASP A 196 -13.16 -11.79 17.66
C ASP A 196 -11.94 -10.87 17.83
N SER A 197 -11.92 -9.78 17.05
CA SER A 197 -10.84 -8.79 17.07
C SER A 197 -10.66 -8.05 18.41
N GLY A 198 -11.56 -8.24 19.38
CA GLY A 198 -11.47 -7.66 20.72
C GLY A 198 -10.52 -8.38 21.68
N VAL A 199 -10.08 -9.61 21.39
CA VAL A 199 -9.33 -10.46 22.34
C VAL A 199 -8.08 -11.11 21.73
N GLU A 200 -8.06 -11.39 20.43
CA GLU A 200 -7.01 -12.18 19.77
C GLU A 200 -6.17 -11.34 18.80
N HIS A 201 -4.88 -11.66 18.65
CA HIS A 201 -4.09 -11.03 17.59
C HIS A 201 -4.55 -11.58 16.24
N PRO A 202 -4.68 -10.74 15.18
CA PRO A 202 -5.19 -11.20 13.89
C PRO A 202 -4.40 -12.36 13.28
N ASN A 203 -3.13 -12.53 13.63
CA ASN A 203 -2.30 -13.62 13.11
C ASN A 203 -2.49 -14.94 13.88
N ASP A 204 -3.13 -14.94 15.06
CA ASP A 204 -3.28 -16.13 15.91
C ASP A 204 -4.24 -17.17 15.31
N ILE A 205 -5.13 -16.73 14.41
CA ILE A 205 -6.05 -17.61 13.68
C ILE A 205 -5.41 -18.27 12.44
N ALA A 206 -4.15 -17.94 12.12
CA ALA A 206 -3.46 -18.53 10.98
C ALA A 206 -3.32 -20.04 11.15
N LYS A 207 -3.69 -20.79 10.12
CA LYS A 207 -3.50 -22.25 10.04
C LYS A 207 -2.19 -22.63 9.36
N ALA A 208 -1.64 -21.73 8.57
CA ALA A 208 -0.34 -21.87 7.95
C ALA A 208 0.32 -20.50 7.79
N ILE A 209 1.65 -20.49 7.89
CA ILE A 209 2.47 -19.31 7.58
C ILE A 209 3.40 -19.71 6.45
N VAL A 210 3.37 -18.96 5.35
CA VAL A 210 4.31 -19.10 4.24
C VAL A 210 5.11 -17.83 4.15
N THR A 211 6.43 -17.95 4.11
CA THR A 211 7.34 -16.82 4.00
C THR A 211 7.98 -16.76 2.62
N VAL A 212 8.22 -15.55 2.13
CA VAL A 212 8.94 -15.30 0.88
C VAL A 212 10.05 -14.30 1.15
N ASP A 213 11.29 -14.66 0.83
CA ASP A 213 12.40 -13.70 0.89
C ASP A 213 12.17 -12.61 -0.17
N ALA A 214 12.10 -11.35 0.27
CA ALA A 214 11.69 -10.23 -0.58
C ALA A 214 12.77 -9.81 -1.59
N ARG A 215 13.99 -10.36 -1.50
CA ARG A 215 15.09 -10.08 -2.43
C ARG A 215 15.21 -11.14 -3.51
N THR A 216 14.91 -12.39 -3.18
CA THR A 216 15.16 -13.57 -4.03
C THR A 216 13.90 -14.26 -4.52
N GLY A 217 12.79 -14.13 -3.80
CA GLY A 217 11.55 -14.87 -4.07
C GLY A 217 11.53 -16.29 -3.50
N ASP A 218 12.53 -16.68 -2.70
CA ASP A 218 12.58 -18.01 -2.10
C ASP A 218 11.41 -18.24 -1.15
N VAL A 219 10.62 -19.28 -1.42
CA VAL A 219 9.39 -19.61 -0.67
C VAL A 219 9.67 -20.70 0.36
N LEU A 220 9.31 -20.45 1.62
CA LEU A 220 9.39 -21.41 2.72
C LEU A 220 8.05 -21.52 3.43
N ARG A 221 7.57 -22.74 3.67
CA ARG A 221 6.38 -22.99 4.49
C ARG A 221 6.80 -23.29 5.92
N GLN A 222 6.29 -22.52 6.87
CA GLN A 222 6.42 -22.79 8.30
C GLN A 222 5.25 -23.68 8.73
N GLY A 223 5.58 -24.77 9.43
CA GLY A 223 4.66 -25.86 9.81
C GLY A 223 4.04 -25.65 11.16
#